data_AF-A0A2D8FQM8-F1
#
_entry.id   AF-A0A2D8FQM8-F1
#
_cell.length_a   1.000
_cell.length_b   1.000
_cell.length_c   1.000
_cell.angle_alpha   90.00
_cell.angle_beta   90.00
_cell.angle_gamma   90.00
#
_symmetry.space_group_name_H-M   'P 1'
#
loop_
_entity.id
_entity.type
_entity.pdbx_description
1 polymer ?
#
loop_
_entity_poly.entity_id
_entity_poly.type
_entity_poly.pdbx_seq_one_letter_code
_entity_poly.pdbx_strand_id
1 'polypeptide(L)'
;MNERRTRYPGPISEAADHPHTLVDQGFAEDAVLATVLDRYPAELFDINLYDYDEAGQVSLRTGARGRLSGEALLEAIKQGRLWVNLRSVETGWPELWAAAMDEFRKIQATYPGLRAVRNAGQLILSSPKARVPYHFDAAGVVLFHMRGRKRIYVYPGDERRLPERNMEQVVARQTTEELPYDLAFEREAQIINLEPGRALTWPLYAPHRVENLDRFCVSLSMDFQTWPSRFRNGALFTNAVLRSRG
;
A
#
# COMPACT_ATOMS: atom_id res chain seq x y z
N MET A 1 -13.31 22.66 -16.09
CA MET A 1 -13.41 22.26 -14.67
C MET A 1 -12.92 20.82 -14.62
N ASN A 2 -11.75 20.54 -14.04
CA ASN A 2 -11.26 19.15 -14.00
C ASN A 2 -12.23 18.33 -13.14
N GLU A 3 -12.93 17.37 -13.74
CA GLU A 3 -13.81 16.45 -13.03
C GLU A 3 -12.94 15.63 -12.07
N ARG A 4 -13.02 15.95 -10.78
CA ARG A 4 -12.36 15.12 -9.76
C ARG A 4 -12.97 13.72 -9.84
N ARG A 5 -12.11 12.70 -9.94
CA ARG A 5 -12.53 11.29 -9.89
C ARG A 5 -12.93 10.83 -8.49
N THR A 6 -12.77 11.69 -7.49
CA THR A 6 -13.16 11.41 -6.10
C THR A 6 -13.97 12.54 -5.51
N ARG A 7 -14.98 12.19 -4.71
CA ARG A 7 -15.72 13.12 -3.87
C ARG A 7 -14.91 13.55 -2.63
N TYR A 8 -13.89 12.78 -2.26
CA TYR A 8 -13.13 13.04 -1.03
C TYR A 8 -12.18 14.24 -1.24
N PRO A 9 -12.18 15.23 -0.32
CA PRO A 9 -11.34 16.40 -0.46
C PRO A 9 -9.87 16.02 -0.26
N GLY A 10 -9.01 16.59 -1.09
CA GLY A 10 -7.57 16.41 -0.98
C GLY A 10 -6.83 17.18 -2.06
N PRO A 11 -5.50 17.32 -1.90
CA PRO A 11 -4.65 17.98 -2.90
C PRO A 11 -4.32 17.07 -4.09
N ILE A 12 -4.47 15.75 -3.96
CA ILE A 12 -4.31 14.77 -5.04
C ILE A 12 -5.69 14.49 -5.64
N SER A 13 -5.91 14.82 -6.91
CA SER A 13 -7.21 14.70 -7.61
C SER A 13 -7.35 13.46 -8.50
N GLU A 14 -6.23 12.87 -8.90
CA GLU A 14 -6.14 11.66 -9.72
C GLU A 14 -4.85 10.90 -9.38
N ALA A 15 -4.73 9.66 -9.86
CA ALA A 15 -3.49 8.91 -9.67
C ALA A 15 -2.40 9.44 -10.61
N ALA A 16 -1.19 9.60 -10.10
CA ALA A 16 -0.06 10.12 -10.88
C ALA A 16 1.25 9.47 -10.43
N ASP A 17 2.13 9.18 -11.39
CA ASP A 17 3.43 8.59 -11.13
C ASP A 17 4.55 9.64 -11.07
N HIS A 18 5.54 9.40 -10.23
CA HIS A 18 6.65 10.32 -9.92
C HIS A 18 8.00 9.61 -9.94
N PRO A 19 9.09 10.22 -10.46
CA PRO A 19 10.41 9.61 -10.39
C PRO A 19 10.95 9.59 -8.96
N HIS A 20 11.74 8.55 -8.65
CA HIS A 20 12.57 8.50 -7.46
C HIS A 20 13.89 7.76 -7.75
N THR A 21 14.91 7.99 -6.93
CA THR A 21 16.26 7.40 -7.12
C THR A 21 16.56 6.23 -6.18
N LEU A 22 15.58 5.74 -5.42
CA LEU A 22 15.79 4.61 -4.49
C LEU A 22 16.36 3.34 -5.16
N VAL A 23 16.09 3.14 -6.46
CA VAL A 23 16.67 2.03 -7.23
C VAL A 23 18.16 2.23 -7.45
N ASP A 24 18.56 3.45 -7.84
CA ASP A 24 19.95 3.83 -8.11
C ASP A 24 20.82 3.75 -6.84
N GLN A 25 20.20 3.80 -5.66
CA GLN A 25 20.84 3.67 -4.36
C GLN A 25 21.00 2.20 -3.90
N GLY A 26 20.57 1.22 -4.70
CA GLY A 26 20.79 -0.20 -4.43
C GLY A 26 19.85 -0.82 -3.40
N PHE A 27 18.80 -0.11 -2.94
CA PHE A 27 17.92 -0.59 -1.86
C PHE A 27 17.13 -1.88 -2.18
N ALA A 28 17.02 -2.26 -3.46
CA ALA A 28 16.34 -3.50 -3.89
C ALA A 28 17.29 -4.58 -4.45
N GLU A 29 18.59 -4.42 -4.23
CA GLU A 29 19.59 -5.45 -4.54
C GLU A 29 19.46 -6.66 -3.62
N ASP A 30 19.73 -7.86 -4.14
CA ASP A 30 19.53 -9.11 -3.40
C ASP A 30 20.36 -9.17 -2.11
N ALA A 31 21.63 -8.75 -2.15
CA ALA A 31 22.51 -8.76 -0.98
C ALA A 31 22.00 -7.80 0.12
N VAL A 32 21.50 -6.63 -0.29
CA VAL A 32 20.94 -5.63 0.63
C VAL A 32 19.65 -6.14 1.25
N LEU A 33 18.73 -6.67 0.45
CA LEU A 33 17.47 -7.24 0.92
C LEU A 33 17.70 -8.44 1.86
N ALA A 34 18.63 -9.35 1.53
CA ALA A 34 18.96 -10.47 2.40
C ALA A 34 19.50 -9.99 3.76
N THR A 35 20.43 -9.03 3.77
CA THR A 35 20.99 -8.46 4.99
C THR A 35 19.91 -7.83 5.87
N VAL A 36 18.98 -7.08 5.25
CA VAL A 36 17.88 -6.45 5.98
C VAL A 36 16.91 -7.48 6.53
N LEU A 37 16.50 -8.45 5.72
CA LEU A 37 15.65 -9.55 6.16
C LEU A 37 16.26 -10.30 7.35
N ASP A 38 17.59 -10.39 7.41
CA ASP A 38 18.27 -11.05 8.52
C ASP A 38 18.16 -10.27 9.83
N ARG A 39 18.43 -8.96 9.79
CA ARG A 39 18.53 -8.09 10.98
C ARG A 39 17.22 -7.41 11.39
N TYR A 40 16.18 -7.45 10.56
CA TYR A 40 14.94 -6.71 10.82
C TYR A 40 14.27 -7.19 12.12
N PRO A 41 13.72 -6.28 12.96
CA PRO A 41 13.07 -6.68 14.21
C PRO A 41 11.92 -7.65 13.97
N ALA A 42 11.92 -8.77 14.69
CA ALA A 42 10.99 -9.88 14.46
C ALA A 42 9.53 -9.49 14.70
N GLU A 43 9.28 -8.57 15.64
CA GLU A 43 7.97 -8.04 15.99
C GLU A 43 7.39 -7.08 14.94
N LEU A 44 8.21 -6.63 13.98
CA LEU A 44 7.82 -5.80 12.85
C LEU A 44 7.78 -6.58 11.54
N PHE A 45 7.89 -7.91 11.61
CA PHE A 45 8.07 -8.79 10.48
C PHE A 45 6.85 -9.69 10.30
N ASP A 46 6.06 -9.45 9.25
CA ASP A 46 4.88 -10.26 8.96
C ASP A 46 5.15 -11.13 7.72
N ILE A 47 5.06 -12.45 7.89
CA ILE A 47 5.12 -13.42 6.79
C ILE A 47 3.71 -13.94 6.52
N ASN A 48 3.27 -13.78 5.29
CA ASN A 48 1.96 -14.22 4.85
C ASN A 48 2.12 -15.24 3.71
N LEU A 49 1.56 -16.43 3.92
CA LEU A 49 1.42 -17.46 2.90
C LEU A 49 0.06 -17.27 2.24
N TYR A 50 0.06 -17.23 0.91
CA TYR A 50 -1.15 -17.09 0.12
C TYR A 50 -1.49 -18.44 -0.53
N ASP A 51 -2.69 -18.93 -0.26
CA ASP A 51 -3.32 -20.03 -1.00
C ASP A 51 -4.46 -19.45 -1.84
N TYR A 52 -4.43 -19.72 -3.15
CA TYR A 52 -5.49 -19.33 -4.09
C TYR A 52 -6.38 -20.54 -4.38
N ASP A 53 -7.69 -20.37 -4.32
CA ASP A 53 -8.63 -21.39 -4.80
C ASP A 53 -8.82 -21.32 -6.32
N GLU A 54 -9.60 -22.27 -6.88
CA GLU A 54 -9.89 -22.35 -8.32
C GLU A 54 -10.67 -21.12 -8.84
N ALA A 55 -11.37 -20.39 -7.97
CA ALA A 55 -12.08 -19.15 -8.29
C ALA A 55 -11.17 -17.91 -8.20
N GLY A 56 -9.91 -18.07 -7.75
CA GLY A 56 -8.95 -16.99 -7.57
C GLY A 56 -9.14 -16.20 -6.28
N GLN A 57 -9.95 -16.70 -5.33
CA GLN A 57 -10.08 -16.12 -4.00
C GLN A 57 -8.83 -16.44 -3.19
N VAL A 58 -8.36 -15.43 -2.46
CA VAL A 58 -7.15 -15.51 -1.63
C VAL A 58 -7.53 -15.93 -0.22
N SER A 59 -6.81 -16.92 0.31
CA SER A 59 -6.73 -17.16 1.75
C SER A 59 -5.33 -16.86 2.26
N LEU A 60 -5.28 -16.23 3.43
CA LEU A 60 -4.07 -15.79 4.11
C LEU A 60 -3.77 -16.71 5.29
N ARG A 61 -2.55 -17.26 5.34
CA ARG A 61 -2.05 -17.98 6.51
C ARG A 61 -0.80 -17.27 7.03
N THR A 62 -0.80 -16.93 8.32
CA THR A 62 0.39 -16.36 8.97
C THR A 62 1.50 -17.41 9.00
N GLY A 63 2.61 -17.10 8.34
CA GLY A 63 3.84 -17.87 8.42
C GLY A 63 4.74 -17.36 9.55
N ALA A 64 5.69 -18.19 9.97
CA ALA A 64 6.75 -17.79 10.88
C ALA A 64 8.10 -17.90 10.17
N ARG A 65 9.01 -16.93 10.41
CA ARG A 65 10.36 -16.94 9.83
C ARG A 65 11.16 -18.17 10.24
N GLY A 66 10.91 -18.67 11.46
CA GLY A 66 11.67 -19.78 12.04
C GLY A 66 13.16 -19.45 12.13
N ARG A 67 14.02 -20.35 11.64
CA ARG A 67 15.48 -20.20 11.62
C ARG A 67 16.05 -19.83 10.25
N LEU A 68 15.21 -19.40 9.30
CA LEU A 68 15.67 -19.04 7.96
C LEU A 68 16.57 -17.80 8.00
N SER A 69 17.72 -17.87 7.32
CA SER A 69 18.52 -16.70 7.00
C SER A 69 17.76 -15.80 6.03
N GLY A 70 18.17 -14.54 5.95
CA GLY A 70 17.62 -13.54 5.06
C GLY A 70 17.76 -13.94 3.60
N GLU A 71 18.89 -14.56 3.23
CA GLU A 71 19.10 -15.14 1.90
C GLU A 71 18.10 -16.25 1.58
N ALA A 72 17.96 -17.23 2.49
CA ALA A 72 17.03 -18.34 2.29
C ALA A 72 15.58 -17.86 2.22
N LEU A 73 15.23 -16.86 3.04
CA LEU A 73 13.92 -16.24 3.03
C LEU A 73 13.67 -15.45 1.74
N LEU A 74 14.65 -14.69 1.26
CA LEU A 74 14.56 -13.96 0.00
C LEU A 74 14.33 -14.91 -1.17
N GLU A 75 15.07 -16.01 -1.24
CA GLU A 75 14.88 -17.05 -2.25
C GLU A 75 13.49 -17.71 -2.14
N ALA A 76 13.02 -17.98 -0.93
CA ALA A 76 11.67 -18.51 -0.72
C ALA A 76 10.57 -17.54 -1.20
N ILE A 77 10.77 -16.22 -1.02
CA ILE A 77 9.85 -15.20 -1.54
C ILE A 77 9.87 -15.21 -3.07
N LYS A 78 11.05 -15.21 -3.71
CA LYS A 78 11.17 -15.27 -5.18
C LYS A 78 10.54 -16.52 -5.79
N GLN A 79 10.53 -17.64 -5.06
CA GLN A 79 10.01 -18.94 -5.52
C GLN A 79 8.49 -19.11 -5.39
N GLY A 80 7.77 -18.17 -4.75
CA GLY A 80 6.36 -17.98 -5.12
C GLY A 80 5.28 -18.35 -4.12
N ARG A 81 5.56 -18.36 -2.81
CA ARG A 81 4.50 -18.62 -1.81
C ARG A 81 4.44 -17.65 -0.66
N LEU A 82 5.34 -16.66 -0.62
CA LEU A 82 5.43 -15.73 0.49
C LEU A 82 5.15 -14.30 0.04
N TRP A 83 4.47 -13.59 0.91
CA TRP A 83 4.47 -12.15 0.96
C TRP A 83 5.08 -11.78 2.31
N VAL A 84 6.14 -10.98 2.28
CA VAL A 84 6.74 -10.41 3.48
C VAL A 84 6.42 -8.93 3.58
N ASN A 85 5.87 -8.53 4.72
CA ASN A 85 5.68 -7.14 5.06
C ASN A 85 6.61 -6.79 6.22
N LEU A 86 7.47 -5.81 6.01
CA LEU A 86 8.33 -5.24 7.04
C LEU A 86 7.72 -3.92 7.48
N ARG A 87 7.03 -3.93 8.62
CA ARG A 87 6.34 -2.75 9.17
C ARG A 87 7.33 -1.79 9.80
N SER A 88 6.93 -0.52 9.92
CA SER A 88 7.71 0.54 10.57
C SER A 88 9.15 0.65 10.06
N VAL A 89 9.29 0.84 8.74
CA VAL A 89 10.58 1.03 8.06
C VAL A 89 11.37 2.18 8.66
N GLU A 90 10.69 3.20 9.20
CA GLU A 90 11.31 4.29 9.96
C GLU A 90 12.17 3.83 11.15
N THR A 91 11.85 2.67 11.71
CA THR A 91 12.59 2.04 12.82
C THR A 91 13.48 0.91 12.33
N GLY A 92 12.95 0.01 11.49
CA GLY A 92 13.64 -1.21 11.08
C GLY A 92 14.67 -1.02 9.97
N TRP A 93 14.57 0.05 9.17
CA TRP A 93 15.56 0.42 8.16
C TRP A 93 15.65 1.95 7.96
N PRO A 94 16.22 2.68 8.93
CA PRO A 94 16.26 4.14 8.92
C PRO A 94 16.94 4.76 7.68
N GLU A 95 17.92 4.07 7.09
CA GLU A 95 18.61 4.53 5.89
C GLU A 95 17.68 4.56 4.66
N LEU A 96 16.89 3.50 4.45
CA LEU A 96 15.86 3.49 3.41
C LEU A 96 14.80 4.56 3.70
N TRP A 97 14.39 4.69 4.96
CA TRP A 97 13.38 5.67 5.35
C TRP A 97 13.82 7.11 5.06
N ALA A 98 15.07 7.46 5.40
CA ALA A 98 15.62 8.78 5.15
C ALA A 98 15.61 9.12 3.65
N ALA A 99 16.10 8.19 2.81
CA ALA A 99 16.09 8.35 1.36
C ALA A 99 14.66 8.46 0.80
N ALA A 100 13.73 7.64 1.27
CA ALA A 100 12.33 7.72 0.86
C ALA A 100 11.66 9.05 1.25
N MET A 101 12.00 9.59 2.42
CA MET A 101 11.51 10.89 2.88
C MET A 101 12.08 12.06 2.06
N ASP A 102 13.31 11.95 1.52
CA ASP A 102 13.84 12.90 0.55
C ASP A 102 13.01 12.90 -0.74
N GLU A 103 12.70 11.71 -1.27
CA GLU A 103 11.89 11.56 -2.47
C GLU A 103 10.45 12.02 -2.25
N PHE A 104 9.86 11.69 -1.10
CA PHE A 104 8.51 12.15 -0.74
C PHE A 104 8.43 13.67 -0.67
N ARG A 105 9.45 14.37 -0.16
CA ARG A 105 9.45 15.85 -0.14
C ARG A 105 9.35 16.45 -1.54
N LYS A 106 9.99 15.83 -2.54
CA LYS A 106 9.87 16.25 -3.95
C LYS A 106 8.46 16.03 -4.48
N ILE A 107 7.88 14.85 -4.21
CA ILE A 107 6.50 14.50 -4.60
C ILE A 107 5.51 15.45 -3.93
N GLN A 108 5.63 15.69 -2.63
CA GLN A 108 4.76 16.58 -1.87
C GLN A 108 4.76 18.01 -2.45
N ALA A 109 5.90 18.50 -2.92
CA ALA A 109 6.02 19.82 -3.54
C ALA A 109 5.22 19.96 -4.85
N THR A 110 4.88 18.84 -5.52
CA THR A 110 4.04 18.85 -6.73
C THR A 110 2.54 19.05 -6.44
N TYR A 111 2.13 18.94 -5.16
CA TYR A 111 0.73 19.03 -4.74
C TYR A 111 0.50 20.24 -3.83
N PRO A 112 0.05 21.39 -4.39
CA PRO A 112 -0.28 22.56 -3.59
C PRO A 112 -1.26 22.23 -2.46
N GLY A 113 -0.88 22.60 -1.23
CA GLY A 113 -1.69 22.34 -0.03
C GLY A 113 -1.52 20.96 0.59
N LEU A 114 -0.74 20.05 -0.02
CA LEU A 114 -0.37 18.79 0.64
C LEU A 114 0.66 19.05 1.75
N ARG A 115 0.25 18.75 2.98
CA ARG A 115 1.10 18.85 4.17
C ARG A 115 0.90 17.63 5.05
N ALA A 116 1.80 16.66 4.91
CA ALA A 116 1.83 15.51 5.80
C ALA A 116 2.28 15.91 7.21
N VAL A 117 1.57 15.44 8.22
CA VAL A 117 1.86 15.65 9.65
C VAL A 117 2.29 14.38 10.36
N ARG A 118 2.11 13.22 9.72
CA ARG A 118 2.60 11.92 10.17
C ARG A 118 2.87 11.07 8.93
N ASN A 119 4.00 10.39 8.93
CA ASN A 119 4.36 9.40 7.91
C ASN A 119 4.75 8.09 8.59
N ALA A 120 4.52 6.97 7.93
CA ALA A 120 4.99 5.64 8.34
C ALA A 120 5.27 4.79 7.11
N GLY A 121 6.25 3.89 7.18
CA GLY A 121 6.67 3.08 6.05
C GLY A 121 6.47 1.58 6.27
N GLN A 122 6.10 0.87 5.21
CA GLN A 122 6.12 -0.59 5.17
C GLN A 122 6.79 -1.09 3.88
N LEU A 123 7.80 -1.95 4.01
CA LEU A 123 8.46 -2.57 2.86
C LEU A 123 7.76 -3.89 2.53
N ILE A 124 7.31 -4.01 1.30
CA ILE A 124 6.55 -5.15 0.79
C ILE A 124 7.42 -5.91 -0.21
N LEU A 125 7.77 -7.14 0.16
CA LEU A 125 8.41 -8.12 -0.71
C LEU A 125 7.34 -9.14 -1.11
N SER A 126 6.99 -9.17 -2.38
CA SER A 126 5.84 -9.92 -2.86
C SER A 126 6.22 -10.79 -4.05
N SER A 127 5.69 -12.01 -4.03
CA SER A 127 5.99 -13.06 -5.00
C SER A 127 5.07 -12.99 -6.24
N PRO A 128 5.25 -13.85 -7.27
CA PRO A 128 4.46 -13.83 -8.49
C PRO A 128 2.98 -14.08 -8.16
N LYS A 129 2.08 -13.48 -8.94
CA LYS A 129 0.62 -13.65 -8.82
C LYS A 129 0.01 -13.16 -7.50
N ALA A 130 0.78 -12.51 -6.63
CA ALA A 130 0.22 -11.80 -5.48
C ALA A 130 -0.80 -10.75 -5.96
N ARG A 131 -2.02 -10.85 -5.45
CA ARG A 131 -3.09 -9.87 -5.68
C ARG A 131 -3.46 -9.23 -4.36
N VAL A 132 -3.45 -7.91 -4.34
CA VAL A 132 -4.04 -7.14 -3.26
C VAL A 132 -5.49 -6.91 -3.65
N PRO A 133 -6.46 -7.42 -2.89
CA PRO A 133 -7.87 -7.27 -3.24
C PRO A 133 -8.30 -5.81 -3.22
N TYR A 134 -9.51 -5.56 -3.72
CA TYR A 134 -10.14 -4.24 -3.71
C TYR A 134 -10.30 -3.74 -2.27
N HIS A 135 -9.66 -2.62 -1.94
CA HIS A 135 -9.68 -2.00 -0.62
C HIS A 135 -9.50 -0.49 -0.72
N PHE A 136 -9.50 0.20 0.43
CA PHE A 136 -9.10 1.60 0.54
C PHE A 136 -8.21 1.78 1.77
N ASP A 137 -7.36 2.80 1.73
CA ASP A 137 -6.55 3.18 2.88
C ASP A 137 -7.20 4.33 3.66
N ALA A 138 -7.15 4.25 4.99
CA ALA A 138 -7.54 5.36 5.87
C ALA A 138 -6.47 6.46 5.93
N ALA A 139 -5.39 6.35 5.16
CA ALA A 139 -4.32 7.34 5.03
C ALA A 139 -4.09 7.66 3.54
N GLY A 140 -3.33 8.71 3.26
CA GLY A 140 -2.79 8.89 1.92
C GLY A 140 -1.61 7.95 1.74
N VAL A 141 -1.37 7.49 0.51
CA VAL A 141 -0.28 6.57 0.21
C VAL A 141 0.59 7.12 -0.90
N VAL A 142 1.90 6.91 -0.73
CA VAL A 142 2.89 6.97 -1.81
C VAL A 142 3.55 5.61 -1.91
N LEU A 143 3.37 4.93 -3.05
CA LEU A 143 3.95 3.62 -3.30
C LEU A 143 5.23 3.76 -4.13
N PHE A 144 6.39 3.73 -3.50
CA PHE A 144 7.69 3.72 -4.19
C PHE A 144 8.01 2.31 -4.69
N HIS A 145 8.17 2.13 -5.99
CA HIS A 145 8.42 0.82 -6.59
C HIS A 145 9.88 0.64 -6.98
N MET A 146 10.52 -0.41 -6.48
CA MET A 146 11.97 -0.58 -6.61
C MET A 146 12.38 -1.82 -7.42
N ARG A 147 11.49 -2.80 -7.61
CA ARG A 147 11.78 -4.01 -8.40
C ARG A 147 10.50 -4.68 -8.86
N GLY A 148 10.57 -5.30 -10.04
CA GLY A 148 9.44 -5.98 -10.67
C GLY A 148 8.51 -4.98 -11.36
N ARG A 149 7.31 -5.43 -11.70
CA ARG A 149 6.25 -4.61 -12.29
C ARG A 149 4.94 -4.86 -11.58
N LYS A 150 4.23 -3.78 -11.26
CA LYS A 150 2.89 -3.83 -10.67
C LYS A 150 1.88 -3.17 -11.59
N ARG A 151 0.66 -3.69 -11.60
CA ARG A 151 -0.49 -2.99 -12.14
C ARG A 151 -1.41 -2.57 -11.00
N ILE A 152 -1.70 -1.28 -10.93
CA ILE A 152 -2.56 -0.69 -9.93
C ILE A 152 -3.82 -0.20 -10.63
N TYR A 153 -4.97 -0.53 -10.06
CA TYR A 153 -6.28 -0.09 -10.51
C TYR A 153 -6.80 0.86 -9.44
N VAL A 154 -6.97 2.14 -9.78
CA VAL A 154 -7.51 3.17 -8.88
C VAL A 154 -8.90 3.53 -9.35
N TYR A 155 -9.90 3.37 -8.49
CA TYR A 155 -11.30 3.57 -8.85
C TYR A 155 -11.78 4.95 -8.40
N PRO A 156 -12.86 5.46 -9.02
CA PRO A 156 -13.51 6.67 -8.54
C PRO A 156 -13.93 6.53 -7.06
N GLY A 157 -13.65 7.55 -6.27
CA GLY A 157 -14.05 7.61 -4.86
C GLY A 157 -15.45 8.21 -4.74
N ASP A 158 -16.48 7.37 -4.62
CA ASP A 158 -17.88 7.79 -4.52
C ASP A 158 -18.71 6.80 -3.67
N GLU A 159 -19.97 7.15 -3.39
CA GLU A 159 -20.86 6.31 -2.57
C GLU A 159 -21.20 4.96 -3.21
N ARG A 160 -21.07 4.83 -4.54
CA ARG A 160 -21.35 3.55 -5.25
C ARG A 160 -20.21 2.56 -5.03
N ARG A 161 -18.97 3.02 -5.01
CA ARG A 161 -17.75 2.19 -4.94
C ARG A 161 -17.15 2.10 -3.55
N LEU A 162 -17.35 3.13 -2.74
CA LEU A 162 -16.92 3.21 -1.36
C LEU A 162 -18.01 3.89 -0.53
N PRO A 163 -19.09 3.15 -0.19
CA PRO A 163 -20.14 3.68 0.66
C PRO A 163 -19.57 4.17 2.00
N GLU A 164 -20.07 5.30 2.49
CA GLU A 164 -19.53 5.91 3.72
C GLU A 164 -19.70 4.98 4.92
N ARG A 165 -20.78 4.20 4.95
CA ARG A 165 -21.03 3.17 5.98
C ARG A 165 -19.95 2.09 6.01
N ASN A 166 -19.44 1.67 4.85
CA ASN A 166 -18.33 0.72 4.79
C ASN A 166 -17.04 1.36 5.26
N MET A 167 -16.79 2.64 4.95
CA MET A 167 -15.64 3.37 5.49
C MET A 167 -15.70 3.46 7.02
N GLU A 168 -16.86 3.79 7.59
CA GLU A 168 -17.11 3.83 9.03
C GLU A 168 -16.77 2.47 9.68
N GLN A 169 -17.25 1.37 9.10
CA GLN A 169 -16.99 0.02 9.58
C GLN A 169 -15.51 -0.34 9.52
N VAL A 170 -14.84 -0.11 8.40
CA VAL A 170 -13.41 -0.42 8.24
C VAL A 170 -12.55 0.40 9.21
N VAL A 171 -12.84 1.70 9.35
CA VAL A 171 -12.11 2.57 10.30
C VAL A 171 -12.34 2.15 11.75
N ALA A 172 -13.55 1.69 12.10
CA ALA A 172 -13.90 1.30 13.47
C ALA A 172 -13.52 -0.14 13.85
N ARG A 173 -13.37 -1.05 12.88
CA ARG A 173 -13.12 -2.48 13.13
C ARG A 173 -11.64 -2.90 13.06
N GLN A 174 -10.72 -1.99 12.71
CA GLN A 174 -9.26 -2.26 12.60
C GLN A 174 -8.89 -3.53 11.80
N THR A 175 -9.80 -4.05 10.96
CA THR A 175 -9.58 -5.18 10.04
C THR A 175 -10.19 -4.87 8.66
N THR A 176 -9.67 -5.54 7.63
CA THR A 176 -10.10 -5.47 6.22
C THR A 176 -11.46 -6.14 6.05
N GLU A 177 -12.54 -5.44 6.36
CA GLU A 177 -13.86 -5.85 5.89
C GLU A 177 -13.92 -5.67 4.37
N GLU A 178 -14.34 -6.73 3.68
CA GLU A 178 -14.45 -6.74 2.22
C GLU A 178 -15.41 -5.64 1.77
N LEU A 179 -14.86 -4.58 1.16
CA LEU A 179 -15.67 -3.60 0.47
C LEU A 179 -16.49 -4.30 -0.63
N PRO A 180 -17.74 -3.88 -0.89
CA PRO A 180 -18.51 -4.41 -1.99
C PRO A 180 -17.78 -4.13 -3.31
N TYR A 181 -17.30 -5.19 -3.95
CA TYR A 181 -16.59 -5.12 -5.23
C TYR A 181 -17.47 -5.70 -6.34
N ASP A 182 -17.69 -4.90 -7.38
CA ASP A 182 -18.39 -5.30 -8.60
C ASP A 182 -17.39 -5.27 -9.77
N LEU A 183 -17.34 -6.35 -10.55
CA LEU A 183 -16.50 -6.43 -11.76
C LEU A 183 -16.78 -5.31 -12.75
N ALA A 184 -17.98 -4.72 -12.74
CA ALA A 184 -18.31 -3.54 -13.52
C ALA A 184 -17.42 -2.32 -13.20
N PHE A 185 -16.85 -2.24 -12.00
CA PHE A 185 -15.95 -1.16 -11.59
C PHE A 185 -14.65 -1.15 -12.39
N GLU A 186 -14.22 -2.29 -12.92
CA GLU A 186 -13.02 -2.43 -13.75
C GLU A 186 -13.02 -1.48 -14.96
N ARG A 187 -14.21 -1.23 -15.54
CA ARG A 187 -14.36 -0.34 -16.71
C ARG A 187 -14.09 1.13 -16.39
N GLU A 188 -14.11 1.49 -15.11
CA GLU A 188 -14.01 2.86 -14.63
C GLU A 188 -12.71 3.11 -13.84
N ALA A 189 -11.84 2.10 -13.73
CA ALA A 189 -10.55 2.22 -13.08
C ALA A 189 -9.58 3.08 -13.91
N GLN A 190 -8.77 3.90 -13.24
CA GLN A 190 -7.48 4.32 -13.76
C GLN A 190 -6.50 3.16 -13.61
N ILE A 191 -5.96 2.67 -14.73
CA ILE A 191 -5.00 1.56 -14.72
C ILE A 191 -3.59 2.13 -14.91
N ILE A 192 -2.71 1.83 -13.96
CA ILE A 192 -1.31 2.28 -13.96
C ILE A 192 -0.41 1.05 -13.91
N ASN A 193 0.49 0.91 -14.88
CA ASN A 193 1.60 -0.03 -14.78
C ASN A 193 2.79 0.72 -14.16
N LEU A 194 3.20 0.28 -12.97
CA LEU A 194 4.26 0.89 -12.19
C LEU A 194 5.55 0.10 -12.37
N GLU A 195 6.55 0.78 -12.93
CA GLU A 195 7.90 0.26 -13.20
C GLU A 195 8.86 0.62 -12.05
N PRO A 196 10.01 -0.06 -11.92
CA PRO A 196 11.03 0.32 -10.94
C PRO A 196 11.51 1.76 -11.14
N GLY A 197 11.72 2.50 -10.04
CA GLY A 197 12.09 3.92 -10.08
C GLY A 197 10.89 4.87 -10.20
N ARG A 198 9.66 4.32 -10.20
CA ARG A 198 8.41 5.09 -10.18
C ARG A 198 7.74 4.98 -8.81
N ALA A 199 7.28 6.11 -8.31
CA ALA A 199 6.37 6.19 -7.17
C ALA A 199 4.97 6.50 -7.66
N LEU A 200 3.93 5.91 -7.06
CA LEU A 200 2.54 6.22 -7.38
C LEU A 200 1.88 6.92 -6.21
N THR A 201 1.16 8.00 -6.50
CA THR A 201 0.18 8.61 -5.57
C THR A 201 -1.21 8.48 -6.16
N TRP A 202 -2.23 8.51 -5.30
CA TRP A 202 -3.63 8.55 -5.71
C TRP A 202 -4.47 9.33 -4.68
N PRO A 203 -5.71 9.71 -5.03
CA PRO A 203 -6.53 10.51 -4.14
C PRO A 203 -6.81 9.80 -2.82
N LEU A 204 -6.89 10.57 -1.73
CA LEU A 204 -7.23 10.05 -0.40
C LEU A 204 -8.51 9.22 -0.45
N TYR A 205 -8.45 8.05 0.19
CA TYR A 205 -9.53 7.05 0.25
C TYR A 205 -9.98 6.47 -1.09
N ALA A 206 -9.33 6.80 -2.22
CA ALA A 206 -9.72 6.19 -3.49
C ALA A 206 -9.55 4.66 -3.37
N PRO A 207 -10.62 3.89 -3.65
CA PRO A 207 -10.50 2.45 -3.66
C PRO A 207 -9.48 2.01 -4.71
N HIS A 208 -8.78 0.94 -4.44
CA HIS A 208 -7.80 0.41 -5.35
C HIS A 208 -7.54 -1.07 -5.12
N ARG A 209 -6.94 -1.71 -6.13
CA ARG A 209 -6.40 -3.07 -6.06
C ARG A 209 -5.09 -3.13 -6.83
N VAL A 210 -4.27 -4.13 -6.51
CA VAL A 210 -2.92 -4.26 -7.09
C VAL A 210 -2.68 -5.68 -7.57
N GLU A 211 -2.07 -5.80 -8.74
CA GLU A 211 -1.62 -7.05 -9.33
C GLU A 211 -0.11 -7.01 -9.56
N ASN A 212 0.60 -8.00 -9.04
CA ASN A 212 2.00 -8.21 -9.41
C ASN A 212 2.08 -8.87 -10.80
N LEU A 213 2.77 -8.20 -11.73
CA LEU A 213 2.97 -8.70 -13.10
C LEU A 213 4.23 -9.57 -13.23
N ASP A 214 5.22 -9.34 -12.36
CA ASP A 214 6.49 -10.08 -12.34
C ASP A 214 6.62 -11.05 -11.16
N ARG A 215 7.65 -11.89 -11.23
CA ARG A 215 7.90 -12.93 -10.22
C ARG A 215 8.32 -12.42 -8.85
N PHE A 216 8.91 -11.24 -8.76
CA PHE A 216 9.33 -10.69 -7.49
C PHE A 216 9.24 -9.17 -7.55
N CYS A 217 8.43 -8.62 -6.64
CA CYS A 217 8.21 -7.20 -6.53
C CYS A 217 8.67 -6.68 -5.18
N VAL A 218 9.37 -5.55 -5.19
CA VAL A 218 9.81 -4.83 -3.98
C VAL A 218 9.22 -3.43 -4.03
N SER A 219 8.48 -3.04 -3.00
CA SER A 219 7.88 -1.71 -2.92
C SER A 219 7.88 -1.20 -1.48
N LEU A 220 8.14 0.09 -1.32
CA LEU A 220 7.91 0.78 -0.05
C LEU A 220 6.56 1.50 -0.16
N SER A 221 5.58 1.05 0.61
CA SER A 221 4.35 1.82 0.81
C SER A 221 4.57 2.79 1.95
N MET A 222 4.51 4.08 1.65
CA MET A 222 4.60 5.13 2.65
C MET A 222 3.21 5.73 2.85
N ASP A 223 2.69 5.57 4.06
CA ASP A 223 1.43 6.19 4.44
C ASP A 223 1.72 7.59 4.97
N PHE A 224 0.89 8.55 4.61
CA PHE A 224 0.91 9.91 5.16
C PHE A 224 -0.47 10.34 5.63
N GLN A 225 -0.50 11.11 6.71
CA GLN A 225 -1.72 11.74 7.22
C GLN A 225 -1.61 13.25 7.14
N THR A 226 -2.73 13.91 6.84
CA THR A 226 -2.89 15.36 6.94
C THR A 226 -3.86 15.68 8.07
N TRP A 227 -3.92 16.92 8.54
CA TRP A 227 -4.97 17.31 9.50
C TRP A 227 -6.40 16.99 8.99
N PRO A 228 -6.77 17.35 7.74
CA PRO A 228 -8.07 16.95 7.19
C PRO A 228 -8.35 15.45 7.21
N SER A 229 -7.38 14.59 6.83
CA SER A 229 -7.61 13.14 6.85
C SER A 229 -7.76 12.59 8.27
N ARG A 230 -7.02 13.15 9.24
CA ARG A 230 -7.16 12.80 10.65
C ARG A 230 -8.54 13.17 11.21
N PHE A 231 -9.05 14.36 10.91
CA PHE A 231 -10.39 14.77 11.31
C PHE A 231 -11.47 13.89 10.67
N ARG A 232 -11.33 13.57 9.38
CA ARG A 232 -12.27 12.68 8.69
C ARG A 232 -12.28 11.27 9.28
N ASN A 233 -11.11 10.70 9.58
CA ASN A 233 -11.04 9.39 10.24
C ASN A 233 -11.69 9.42 11.63
N GLY A 234 -11.49 10.50 12.39
CA GLY A 234 -12.19 10.71 13.65
C GLY A 234 -13.70 10.72 13.49
N ALA A 235 -14.22 11.44 12.50
CA ALA A 235 -15.66 11.48 12.20
C ALA A 235 -16.21 10.10 11.78
N LEU A 236 -15.50 9.36 10.92
CA LEU A 236 -15.88 8.01 10.51
C LEU A 236 -15.96 7.07 11.72
N PHE A 237 -14.96 7.13 12.61
CA PHE A 237 -14.95 6.35 13.84
C PHE A 237 -16.12 6.71 14.77
N THR A 238 -16.35 8.02 15.00
CA THR A 238 -17.46 8.49 15.83
C THR A 238 -18.81 8.04 15.29
N ASN A 239 -19.04 8.17 13.99
CA ASN A 239 -20.29 7.73 13.36
C ASN A 239 -20.50 6.22 13.50
N ALA A 240 -19.45 5.42 13.28
CA ALA A 240 -19.51 3.97 13.45
C ALA A 240 -19.94 3.58 14.88
N VAL A 241 -19.37 4.24 15.90
CA VAL A 241 -19.71 4.01 17.31
C VAL A 241 -21.14 4.45 17.63
N LEU A 242 -21.60 5.58 17.10
CA LEU A 242 -22.98 6.04 17.31
C LEU A 242 -23.98 5.06 16.69
N ARG A 243 -23.71 4.56 15.49
CA ARG A 243 -24.58 3.59 14.80
C ARG A 243 -24.57 2.20 15.43
N SER A 244 -23.46 1.76 16.04
CA SER A 244 -23.43 0.45 16.71
C SER A 244 -24.20 0.42 18.04
N ARG A 245 -24.57 1.59 18.55
CA ARG A 245 -25.33 1.77 19.79
C ARG A 245 -26.82 2.10 19.58
N GLY A 246 -27.28 2.23 18.33
CA GLY A 246 -28.65 2.57 17.94
C GLY A 246 -29.28 1.53 17.04
#